data_AF-A0A260SE15-F1
#
_entry.id   AF-A0A260SE15-F1
#
_cell.length_a   1.000
_cell.length_b   1.000
_cell.length_c   1.000
_cell.angle_alpha   90.00
_cell.angle_beta   90.00
_cell.angle_gamma   90.00
#
_symmetry.space_group_name_H-M   'P 1'
#
loop_
_entity.id
_entity.type
_entity.pdbx_description
1 polymer ?
#
loop_
_entity_poly.entity_id
_entity_poly.type
_entity_poly.pdbx_seq_one_letter_code
_entity_poly.pdbx_strand_id
1 'polypeptide(L)'
;MKKPLPDDAAVQAAMDGVLTECETSGRRATVTSVEDRLGITHATFYRNYPALITWFQQQNKSRAATQVSRKDSAADDLARLRRDNSDLKKLVAIYANAIRQLTLDNAAMTAELDKTSGVTTLRPR
;
A
#
# COMPACT_ATOMS: atom_id res chain seq x y z
N MET A 1 -26.37 39.89 -11.85
CA MET A 1 -25.65 40.18 -10.58
C MET A 1 -24.21 39.72 -10.74
N LYS A 2 -23.22 40.60 -10.61
CA LYS A 2 -21.80 40.21 -10.71
C LYS A 2 -21.41 39.53 -9.40
N LYS A 3 -21.16 38.21 -9.45
CA LYS A 3 -20.61 37.48 -8.29
C LYS A 3 -19.28 38.16 -7.92
N PRO A 4 -19.07 38.58 -6.67
CA PRO A 4 -17.80 39.18 -6.28
C PRO A 4 -16.67 38.16 -6.54
N LEU A 5 -15.53 38.67 -7.00
CA LEU A 5 -14.35 37.83 -7.18
C LEU A 5 -13.97 37.21 -5.83
N PRO A 6 -13.66 35.91 -5.76
CA PRO A 6 -13.19 35.30 -4.53
C PRO A 6 -11.88 35.92 -4.06
N ASP A 7 -11.70 35.98 -2.76
CA ASP A 7 -10.41 36.37 -2.19
C ASP A 7 -9.35 35.28 -2.44
N ASP A 8 -8.07 35.66 -2.42
CA ASP A 8 -6.94 34.77 -2.68
C ASP A 8 -6.93 33.58 -1.72
N ALA A 9 -7.31 33.80 -0.45
CA ALA A 9 -7.43 32.74 0.55
C ALA A 9 -8.51 31.70 0.17
N ALA A 10 -9.64 32.14 -0.40
CA ALA A 10 -10.70 31.24 -0.85
C ALA A 10 -10.28 30.45 -2.10
N VAL A 11 -9.50 31.07 -2.99
CA VAL A 11 -8.92 30.39 -4.16
C VAL A 11 -7.91 29.34 -3.73
N GLN A 12 -7.03 29.66 -2.78
CA GLN A 12 -6.05 28.72 -2.25
C GLN A 12 -6.72 27.53 -1.56
N ALA A 13 -7.74 27.76 -0.72
CA ALA A 13 -8.50 26.69 -0.09
C ALA A 13 -9.19 25.77 -1.13
N ALA A 14 -9.72 26.34 -2.22
CA ALA A 14 -10.30 25.55 -3.30
C ALA A 14 -9.25 24.71 -4.03
N MET A 15 -8.06 25.26 -4.27
CA MET A 15 -6.91 24.57 -4.85
C MET A 15 -6.45 23.40 -3.99
N ASP A 16 -6.31 23.60 -2.67
CA ASP A 16 -5.93 22.56 -1.71
C ASP A 16 -6.98 21.45 -1.64
N GLY A 17 -8.27 21.81 -1.66
CA GLY A 17 -9.36 20.85 -1.71
C GLY A 17 -9.31 19.98 -2.97
N VAL A 18 -9.10 20.58 -4.14
CA VAL A 18 -8.97 19.85 -5.42
C VAL A 18 -7.74 18.93 -5.39
N LEU A 19 -6.61 19.41 -4.88
CA LEU A 19 -5.40 18.60 -4.73
C LEU A 19 -5.64 17.37 -3.84
N THR A 20 -6.35 17.53 -2.74
CA THR A 20 -6.65 16.45 -1.77
C THR A 20 -7.63 15.43 -2.33
N GLU A 21 -8.68 15.87 -3.02
CA GLU A 21 -9.67 14.99 -3.66
C GLU A 21 -9.07 14.19 -4.82
N CYS A 22 -8.17 14.82 -5.57
CA CYS A 22 -7.46 14.15 -6.66
C CYS A 22 -6.51 13.07 -6.13
N GLU A 23 -5.89 13.28 -4.98
CA GLU A 23 -5.08 12.24 -4.32
C GLU A 23 -5.92 11.05 -3.85
N THR A 24 -7.09 11.30 -3.27
CA THR A 24 -7.98 10.23 -2.77
C THR A 24 -8.63 9.45 -3.91
N SER A 25 -9.01 10.14 -5.00
CA SER A 25 -9.62 9.51 -6.18
C SER A 25 -8.62 8.94 -7.19
N GLY A 26 -7.32 9.24 -7.03
CA GLY A 26 -6.27 8.87 -7.99
C GLY A 26 -6.36 9.61 -9.34
N ARG A 27 -7.15 10.69 -9.42
CA ARG A 27 -7.27 11.52 -10.63
C ARG A 27 -6.24 12.65 -10.60
N ARG A 28 -5.98 13.24 -11.77
CA ARG A 28 -5.08 14.38 -11.90
C ARG A 28 -5.82 15.68 -11.59
N ALA A 29 -5.27 16.47 -10.67
CA ALA A 29 -5.76 17.82 -10.40
C ALA A 29 -5.55 18.72 -11.63
N THR A 30 -6.57 19.45 -12.06
CA THR A 30 -6.49 20.37 -13.20
C THR A 30 -6.92 21.77 -12.79
N VAL A 31 -6.40 22.77 -13.49
CA VAL A 31 -6.81 24.17 -13.29
C VAL A 31 -8.30 24.32 -13.54
N THR A 32 -8.84 23.60 -14.53
CA THR A 32 -10.28 23.54 -14.83
C THR A 32 -11.12 23.03 -13.66
N SER A 33 -10.66 22.01 -12.93
CA SER A 33 -11.40 21.53 -11.75
C SER A 33 -11.48 22.58 -10.62
N VAL A 34 -10.50 23.47 -10.53
CA VAL A 34 -10.53 24.62 -9.61
C VAL A 34 -11.48 25.71 -10.12
N GLU A 35 -11.46 25.97 -11.43
CA GLU A 35 -12.37 26.91 -12.09
C GLU A 35 -13.84 26.50 -11.90
N ASP A 36 -14.16 25.22 -12.13
CA ASP A 36 -15.49 24.64 -11.93
C ASP A 36 -15.94 24.76 -10.47
N ARG A 37 -15.01 24.51 -9.52
CA ARG A 37 -15.27 24.64 -8.08
C ARG A 37 -15.58 26.08 -7.65
N LEU A 38 -14.87 27.06 -8.21
CA LEU A 38 -15.07 28.47 -7.89
C LEU A 38 -16.23 29.10 -8.69
N GLY A 39 -16.60 28.47 -9.81
CA GLY A 39 -17.56 28.98 -10.78
C GLY A 39 -17.05 30.24 -11.49
N ILE A 40 -15.76 30.26 -11.84
CA ILE A 40 -15.08 31.38 -12.50
C ILE A 40 -14.65 30.95 -13.90
N THR A 41 -14.71 31.86 -14.88
CA THR A 41 -14.22 31.56 -16.23
C THR A 41 -12.71 31.51 -16.28
N HIS A 42 -12.16 30.69 -17.18
CA HIS A 42 -10.73 30.55 -17.41
C HIS A 42 -10.00 31.89 -17.57
N ALA A 43 -10.53 32.80 -18.39
CA ALA A 43 -9.94 34.12 -18.61
C ALA A 43 -9.90 34.98 -17.34
N THR A 44 -10.96 34.95 -16.53
CA THR A 44 -10.99 35.67 -15.25
C THR A 44 -10.01 35.06 -14.25
N PHE A 45 -9.85 33.73 -14.24
CA PHE A 45 -8.93 33.06 -13.34
C PHE A 45 -7.46 33.40 -13.66
N TYR A 46 -7.06 33.28 -14.92
CA TYR A 46 -5.70 33.56 -15.37
C TYR A 46 -5.31 35.04 -15.26
N ARG A 47 -6.28 35.95 -15.43
CA ARG A 47 -6.01 37.39 -15.33
C ARG A 47 -5.81 37.86 -13.90
N ASN A 48 -6.55 37.31 -12.94
CA ASN A 48 -6.55 37.81 -11.56
C ASN A 48 -5.65 36.99 -10.61
N TYR A 49 -5.41 35.70 -10.90
CA TYR A 49 -4.66 34.80 -10.00
C TYR A 49 -3.47 34.07 -10.65
N PRO A 50 -2.62 34.73 -11.47
CA PRO A 50 -1.53 34.06 -12.18
C PRO A 50 -0.48 33.42 -11.24
N ALA A 51 -0.21 34.04 -10.09
CA ALA A 51 0.72 33.52 -9.10
C ALA A 51 0.21 32.21 -8.46
N LEU A 52 -1.08 32.16 -8.11
CA LEU A 52 -1.71 30.98 -7.53
C LEU A 52 -1.79 29.82 -8.53
N ILE A 53 -2.05 30.11 -9.81
CA ILE A 53 -2.01 29.10 -10.88
C ILE A 53 -0.63 28.47 -11.01
N THR A 54 0.41 29.30 -11.00
CA THR A 54 1.81 28.83 -11.09
C THR A 54 2.16 27.95 -9.89
N TRP A 55 1.79 28.39 -8.68
CA TRP A 55 1.95 27.60 -7.46
C TRP A 55 1.24 26.25 -7.53
N PHE A 56 -0.03 26.24 -7.96
CA PHE A 56 -0.83 25.02 -8.10
C PHE A 56 -0.23 24.03 -9.10
N GLN A 57 0.23 24.52 -10.25
CA GLN A 57 0.88 23.68 -11.24
C GLN A 57 2.19 23.08 -10.72
N GLN A 58 2.99 23.86 -9.98
CA GLN A 58 4.20 23.37 -9.35
C GLN A 58 3.89 22.29 -8.30
N GLN A 59 2.92 22.54 -7.44
CA GLN A 59 2.49 21.59 -6.40
C GLN A 59 1.98 20.27 -7.00
N ASN A 60 1.20 20.36 -8.08
CA ASN A 60 0.69 19.20 -8.80
C ASN A 60 1.80 18.38 -9.47
N LYS A 61 2.83 19.03 -10.03
CA LYS A 61 4.02 18.35 -10.58
C LYS A 61 4.81 17.62 -9.49
N SER A 62 5.08 18.29 -8.36
CA SER A 62 5.81 17.69 -7.24
C SER A 62 5.09 16.45 -6.70
N ARG A 63 3.77 16.53 -6.50
CA ARG A 63 2.95 15.42 -6.01
C ARG A 63 2.90 14.24 -6.98
N ALA A 64 2.77 14.50 -8.28
CA ALA A 64 2.80 13.45 -9.29
C ALA A 64 4.14 12.68 -9.28
N ALA A 65 5.27 13.38 -9.14
CA ALA A 65 6.57 12.75 -9.04
C ALA A 65 6.70 11.85 -7.79
N THR A 66 6.21 12.31 -6.63
CA THR A 66 6.20 11.51 -5.40
C THR A 66 5.30 10.27 -5.52
N GLN A 67 4.13 10.39 -6.16
CA GLN A 67 3.21 9.25 -6.34
C GLN A 67 3.80 8.15 -7.23
N VAL A 68 4.49 8.52 -8.32
CA VAL A 68 5.17 7.54 -9.19
C VAL A 68 6.22 6.76 -8.40
N SER A 69 7.10 7.46 -7.69
CA SER A 69 8.13 6.82 -6.86
C SER A 69 7.54 5.89 -5.79
N ARG A 70 6.44 6.28 -5.14
CA ARG A 70 5.78 5.45 -4.12
C ARG A 70 5.14 4.20 -4.73
N LYS A 71 4.56 4.31 -5.93
CA LYS A 71 3.94 3.18 -6.64
C LYS A 71 4.98 2.13 -7.05
N ASP A 72 6.14 2.58 -7.54
CA ASP A 72 7.23 1.69 -7.93
C ASP A 72 7.78 0.93 -6.71
N SER A 73 8.02 1.63 -5.59
CA SER A 73 8.43 1.00 -4.33
C SER A 73 7.41 -0.03 -3.82
N ALA A 74 6.11 0.29 -3.87
CA ALA A 74 5.08 -0.62 -3.40
C ALA A 74 4.95 -1.89 -4.28
N ALA A 75 5.19 -1.77 -5.58
CA ALA A 75 5.20 -2.92 -6.48
C ALA A 75 6.38 -3.85 -6.20
N ASP A 76 7.57 -3.29 -5.97
CA ASP A 76 8.77 -4.04 -5.62
C ASP A 76 8.63 -4.74 -4.26
N ASP A 77 8.08 -4.04 -3.26
CA ASP A 77 7.80 -4.61 -1.94
C ASP A 77 6.79 -5.76 -2.01
N LEU A 78 5.72 -5.60 -2.80
CA LEU A 78 4.74 -6.68 -2.99
C LEU A 78 5.35 -7.90 -3.68
N ALA A 79 6.20 -7.68 -4.69
CA ALA A 79 6.90 -8.75 -5.38
C ALA A 79 7.87 -9.49 -4.45
N ARG A 80 8.55 -8.76 -3.55
CA ARG A 80 9.40 -9.34 -2.52
C ARG A 80 8.58 -10.16 -1.51
N LEU A 81 7.51 -9.59 -0.96
CA LEU A 81 6.65 -10.28 0.01
C LEU A 81 6.03 -11.56 -0.56
N ARG A 82 5.67 -11.58 -1.85
CA ARG A 82 5.17 -12.80 -2.52
C ARG A 82 6.24 -13.89 -2.62
N ARG A 83 7.48 -13.52 -2.92
CA ARG A 83 8.62 -14.45 -2.93
C ARG A 83 8.86 -15.00 -1.53
N ASP A 84 8.99 -14.13 -0.54
CA ASP A 84 9.22 -14.52 0.85
C ASP A 84 8.11 -15.44 1.38
N ASN A 85 6.83 -15.13 1.08
CA ASN A 85 5.70 -15.98 1.48
C ASN A 85 5.77 -17.37 0.83
N SER A 86 6.16 -17.43 -0.44
CA SER A 86 6.29 -18.69 -1.17
C SER A 86 7.41 -19.55 -0.60
N ASP A 87 8.54 -18.94 -0.25
CA ASP A 87 9.69 -19.64 0.34
C ASP A 87 9.41 -20.10 1.77
N LEU A 88 8.73 -19.28 2.58
CA LEU A 88 8.26 -19.68 3.91
C LEU A 88 7.31 -20.87 3.84
N LYS A 89 6.39 -20.92 2.87
CA LYS A 89 5.49 -22.07 2.68
C LYS A 89 6.26 -23.36 2.34
N LYS A 90 7.26 -23.28 1.46
CA LYS A 90 8.12 -24.44 1.14
C LYS A 90 8.87 -24.91 2.39
N LEU A 91 9.44 -23.97 3.14
CA LEU A 91 10.19 -24.25 4.35
C LEU A 91 9.32 -24.93 5.42
N VAL A 92 8.09 -24.45 5.63
CA VAL A 92 7.11 -25.07 6.53
C VAL A 92 6.78 -26.50 6.08
N ALA A 93 6.59 -26.74 4.77
CA ALA A 93 6.33 -28.09 4.27
C ALA A 93 7.51 -29.05 4.51
N ILE A 94 8.75 -28.57 4.30
CA ILE A 94 9.96 -29.34 4.57
C ILE A 94 10.06 -29.68 6.06
N TYR A 95 9.91 -28.69 6.95
CA TYR A 95 9.99 -28.92 8.39
C TYR A 95 8.88 -29.82 8.91
N ALA A 96 7.66 -29.68 8.40
CA ALA A 96 6.56 -30.58 8.77
C ALA A 96 6.88 -32.03 8.40
N ASN A 97 7.51 -32.28 7.24
CA ASN A 97 7.93 -33.62 6.85
C ASN A 97 9.09 -34.14 7.71
N ALA A 98 10.08 -33.29 8.02
CA ALA A 98 11.18 -33.67 8.91
C ALA A 98 10.67 -34.06 10.30
N ILE A 99 9.72 -33.31 10.87
CA ILE A 99 9.10 -33.64 12.16
C ILE A 99 8.35 -34.97 12.09
N ARG A 100 7.58 -35.23 11.02
CA ARG A 100 6.89 -36.52 10.83
C ARG A 100 7.88 -37.68 10.81
N GLN A 101 8.97 -37.55 10.05
CA GLN A 101 10.00 -38.58 9.96
C GLN A 101 10.65 -38.84 11.32
N LEU A 102 11.09 -37.78 12.00
CA LEU A 102 11.67 -37.89 13.35
C LEU A 102 10.71 -38.51 14.36
N THR A 103 9.40 -38.27 14.22
CA THR A 103 8.39 -38.88 15.08
C THR A 103 8.31 -40.39 14.86
N LEU A 104 8.34 -40.84 13.61
CA LEU A 104 8.34 -42.26 13.26
C LEU A 104 9.64 -42.94 13.70
N ASP A 105 10.79 -42.31 13.46
CA ASP A 105 12.10 -42.84 13.83
C ASP A 105 12.22 -42.97 15.36
N ASN A 106 11.75 -41.98 16.12
CA ASN A 106 11.72 -42.05 17.59
C ASN A 106 10.81 -43.18 18.10
N ALA A 107 9.63 -43.36 17.50
CA ALA A 107 8.73 -44.43 17.88
C ALA A 107 9.35 -45.81 17.60
N ALA A 108 10.03 -45.97 16.46
CA ALA A 108 10.74 -47.19 16.11
C ALA A 108 11.90 -47.48 17.09
N MET A 109 12.72 -46.47 17.40
CA MET A 109 13.83 -46.61 18.35
C MET A 109 13.34 -46.95 19.76
N THR A 110 12.22 -46.36 20.18
CA THR A 110 11.62 -46.65 21.49
C THR A 110 11.11 -48.10 21.54
N ALA A 111 10.45 -48.58 20.48
CA ALA A 111 10.01 -49.97 20.40
C ALA A 111 11.19 -50.97 20.39
N GLU A 112 12.31 -50.63 19.76
CA GLU A 112 13.52 -51.45 19.76
C GLU A 112 14.20 -51.48 21.14
N LEU A 113 14.21 -50.35 21.85
CA LEU A 113 14.67 -50.26 23.23
C LEU A 113 13.78 -51.07 24.19
N ASP A 114 12.45 -50.98 24.07
CA ASP A 114 11.52 -51.75 24.90
C ASP A 114 11.73 -53.26 24.70
N LYS A 115 11.91 -53.68 23.44
CA LYS A 115 12.19 -55.08 23.10
C LYS A 115 13.50 -55.59 23.69
N THR A 116 14.57 -54.79 23.63
CA THR A 116 15.90 -55.18 24.15
C THR A 116 15.97 -55.12 25.67
N SER A 117 15.24 -54.21 26.31
CA SER A 117 15.18 -54.05 27.76
C SER A 117 14.17 -54.97 28.46
N GLY A 118 13.34 -55.71 27.71
CA GLY A 118 12.33 -56.61 28.26
C GLY A 118 11.13 -55.87 28.89
N VAL A 119 10.98 -54.57 28.62
CA VAL A 119 9.89 -53.74 29.12
C VAL A 119 8.65 -54.01 28.27
N THR A 120 7.56 -54.44 28.91
CA THR A 120 6.26 -54.64 28.24
C THR A 120 5.34 -53.48 28.58
N THR A 121 5.03 -52.64 27.59
CA THR A 121 4.15 -51.48 27.78
C THR A 121 2.71 -51.93 28.02
N LEU A 122 2.20 -51.72 29.24
CA LEU A 122 0.81 -51.98 29.60
C LEU A 122 -0.09 -50.90 28.97
N ARG A 123 -1.12 -51.33 28.24
CA ARG A 123 -2.05 -50.42 27.55
C ARG A 123 -2.74 -49.50 28.56
N PRO A 124 -2.71 -48.16 28.38
CA PRO A 124 -3.45 -47.25 29.25
C PRO A 124 -4.96 -47.44 29.03
N ARG A 125 -5.71 -47.31 30.13
CA ARG A 125 -7.15 -47.60 30.27
C ARG A 125 -8.04 -46.58 29.56
#